data_AF-A0A349TYV4-F1
#
_entry.id   AF-A0A349TYV4-F1
#
_cell.length_a   1.000
_cell.length_b   1.000
_cell.length_c   1.000
_cell.angle_alpha   90.00
_cell.angle_beta   90.00
_cell.angle_gamma   90.00
#
_symmetry.space_group_name_H-M   'P 1'
#
loop_
_entity.id
_entity.type
_entity.pdbx_description
1 polymer ?
#
loop_
_entity_poly.entity_id
_entity_poly.type
_entity_poly.pdbx_seq_one_letter_code
_entity_poly.pdbx_strand_id
1 'polypeptide(L)'
;MRRESAHMSKIDADIAQDCFARNDLLELKVLIEMAAPQDIDHNAILSIMENHVGEISTWTPDILRLLTVQGADMERTLKLALKHDMVKDILSAIDWRLNKKTENPDRLLETLDQYKGWWYPKGTKELAGLLAEHGADFSGCKHIRAPKDSIAQGQGSPGFNPLACIQRGIYVFSSKRPEVAIPALALPAPAMEDSWQSGMRRARESKTDLKSAVTKGGLRAFAAIMAANTAKLEQMVRERQPEQTISLKELQNNAQFYRSEAASLPLDAATEQAAGFADPALLHEVMLALPTPEMRQTATRVLIKHTSLVESILAQEASAQTCQAENTKIKAAMKRLDCKVSINSLKRRLKDTPGTIIGEESLKTLETIAERAGAAAAIDTLNAQPQSFDVHFIKTVKIGERSLSFRPWNWLRGKFHADAWYPRLADYRKDLANWQEKDPEKSFALLKRLLSKSEELGKTLLPLEQKAKQAGEIAAFFTEAVAQTRKTQIKLHGILMHASVQRVGTGNGHTTGRCPASPHAPLSQGRLNP
;
A
#
# COMPACT_ATOMS: atom_id res chain seq x y z
N MET A 1 20.37 -33.74 22.84
CA MET A 1 19.80 -34.75 21.92
C MET A 1 18.40 -34.29 21.53
N ARG A 2 18.15 -34.29 20.21
CA ARG A 2 16.87 -34.38 19.48
C ARG A 2 15.66 -33.57 19.97
N ARG A 3 15.28 -32.61 19.11
CA ARG A 3 13.90 -32.19 18.83
C ARG A 3 13.02 -33.43 18.71
N GLU A 4 12.00 -33.53 19.55
CA GLU A 4 10.77 -34.22 19.19
C GLU A 4 9.69 -33.15 19.02
N SER A 5 9.42 -32.84 17.75
CA SER A 5 8.18 -32.23 17.33
C SER A 5 7.07 -33.24 17.59
N ALA A 6 6.60 -33.30 18.84
CA ALA A 6 5.24 -33.71 19.06
C ALA A 6 4.37 -32.66 18.37
N HIS A 7 3.55 -33.08 17.41
CA HIS A 7 2.32 -32.35 17.11
C HIS A 7 1.68 -32.06 18.46
N MET A 8 1.74 -30.81 18.95
CA MET A 8 0.95 -30.43 20.10
C MET A 8 -0.49 -30.66 19.69
N SER A 9 -1.11 -31.66 20.32
CA SER A 9 -2.53 -31.90 20.24
C SER A 9 -3.25 -30.60 20.51
N LYS A 10 -4.25 -30.31 19.69
CA LYS A 10 -5.18 -29.19 19.83
C LYS A 10 -5.46 -28.92 21.32
N ILE A 11 -5.28 -27.69 21.78
CA ILE A 11 -5.65 -27.31 23.16
C ILE A 11 -7.17 -27.31 23.20
N ASP A 12 -7.73 -28.38 23.73
CA ASP A 12 -9.16 -28.65 23.78
C ASP A 12 -9.71 -28.51 25.21
N ALA A 13 -11.00 -28.82 25.36
CA ALA A 13 -11.70 -28.71 26.63
C ALA A 13 -11.06 -29.57 27.73
N ASP A 14 -10.50 -30.74 27.41
CA ASP A 14 -10.01 -31.70 28.40
C ASP A 14 -8.71 -31.21 29.02
N ILE A 15 -7.78 -30.68 28.21
CA ILE A 15 -6.52 -30.08 28.68
C ILE A 15 -6.82 -28.86 29.56
N ALA A 16 -7.71 -27.98 29.10
CA ALA A 16 -8.08 -26.79 29.86
C ALA A 16 -8.76 -27.18 31.19
N GLN A 17 -9.68 -28.14 31.17
CA GLN A 17 -10.40 -28.60 32.35
C GLN A 17 -9.45 -29.24 33.38
N ASP A 18 -8.44 -29.98 32.94
CA ASP A 18 -7.41 -30.55 33.81
C ASP A 18 -6.54 -29.47 34.47
N CYS A 19 -6.11 -28.45 33.71
CA CYS A 19 -5.38 -27.31 34.29
C CYS A 19 -6.23 -26.51 35.30
N PHE A 20 -7.51 -26.28 35.01
CA PHE A 20 -8.43 -25.63 35.95
C PHE A 20 -8.69 -26.49 37.20
N ALA A 21 -8.84 -27.81 37.05
CA ALA A 21 -9.04 -28.72 38.18
C ALA A 21 -7.81 -28.84 39.09
N ARG A 22 -6.60 -28.69 38.54
CA ARG A 22 -5.33 -28.69 39.28
C ARG A 22 -4.94 -27.31 39.83
N ASN A 23 -5.69 -26.26 39.47
CA ASN A 23 -5.34 -24.87 39.71
C ASN A 23 -3.95 -24.47 39.16
N ASP A 24 -3.49 -25.15 38.10
CA ASP A 24 -2.23 -24.84 37.42
C ASP A 24 -2.48 -23.97 36.18
N LEU A 25 -2.87 -22.74 36.44
CA LEU A 25 -3.19 -21.77 35.39
C LEU A 25 -1.93 -21.15 34.75
N LEU A 26 -0.76 -21.38 35.34
CA LEU A 26 0.51 -21.02 34.70
C LEU A 26 0.81 -21.98 33.54
N GLU A 27 0.59 -23.28 33.72
CA GLU A 27 0.71 -24.27 32.66
C GLU A 27 -0.23 -23.94 31.48
N LEU A 28 -1.50 -23.67 31.76
CA LEU A 28 -2.48 -23.31 30.72
C LEU A 28 -2.06 -22.05 29.94
N LYS A 29 -1.55 -21.02 30.63
CA LYS A 29 -1.04 -19.81 29.98
C LYS A 29 0.11 -20.12 29.01
N VAL A 30 1.10 -20.89 29.46
CA VAL A 30 2.28 -21.24 28.63
C VAL A 30 1.85 -22.04 27.40
N LEU A 31 0.91 -22.96 27.55
CA LEU A 31 0.37 -23.73 26.43
C LEU A 31 -0.32 -22.82 25.40
N ILE A 32 -1.14 -21.87 25.84
CA ILE A 32 -1.82 -20.89 24.97
C ILE A 32 -0.82 -19.96 24.25
N GLU A 33 0.28 -19.58 24.91
CA GLU A 33 1.34 -18.74 24.31
C GLU A 33 2.13 -19.49 23.22
N MET A 34 2.30 -20.81 23.37
CA MET A 34 3.08 -21.64 22.45
C MET A 34 2.27 -22.20 21.27
N ALA A 35 0.95 -22.28 21.41
CA ALA A 35 0.07 -22.82 20.37
C ALA A 35 -0.26 -21.78 19.29
N ALA A 36 -0.44 -22.26 18.04
CA ALA A 36 -0.98 -21.41 17.00
C ALA A 36 -2.49 -21.19 17.23
N PRO A 37 -3.06 -20.02 16.89
CA PRO A 37 -4.45 -19.70 17.21
C PRO A 37 -5.48 -20.74 16.70
N GLN A 38 -5.25 -21.32 15.51
CA GLN A 38 -6.13 -22.34 14.94
C GLN A 38 -6.17 -23.67 15.72
N ASP A 39 -5.18 -23.91 16.58
CA ASP A 39 -5.03 -25.13 17.36
C ASP A 39 -5.60 -24.99 18.79
N ILE A 40 -6.30 -23.87 19.08
CA ILE A 40 -6.87 -23.56 20.40
C ILE A 40 -8.40 -23.50 20.30
N ASP A 41 -9.10 -24.29 21.11
CA ASP A 41 -10.55 -24.18 21.27
C ASP A 41 -10.91 -23.06 22.26
N HIS A 42 -10.84 -21.82 21.77
CA HIS A 42 -11.11 -20.60 22.54
C HIS A 42 -12.47 -20.64 23.27
N ASN A 43 -13.49 -21.22 22.64
CA ASN A 43 -14.84 -21.26 23.20
C ASN A 43 -14.98 -22.30 24.31
N ALA A 44 -14.30 -23.44 24.20
CA ALA A 44 -14.22 -24.42 25.27
C ALA A 44 -13.54 -23.82 26.51
N ILE A 45 -12.39 -23.16 26.32
CA ILE A 45 -11.64 -22.53 27.42
C ILE A 45 -12.47 -21.44 28.11
N LEU A 46 -13.13 -20.56 27.34
CA LEU A 46 -14.04 -19.54 27.91
C LEU A 46 -15.19 -20.17 28.72
N SER A 47 -15.76 -21.29 28.25
CA SER A 47 -16.85 -21.98 28.96
C SER A 47 -16.38 -22.60 30.27
N ILE A 48 -15.15 -23.12 30.30
CA ILE A 48 -14.54 -23.66 31.52
C ILE A 48 -14.24 -22.52 32.50
N MET A 49 -13.69 -21.42 32.02
CA MET A 49 -13.47 -20.20 32.80
C MET A 49 -14.78 -19.74 33.45
N GLU A 50 -15.85 -19.55 32.68
CA GLU A 50 -17.19 -19.13 33.18
C GLU A 50 -17.69 -19.92 34.41
N ASN A 51 -17.30 -21.20 34.52
CA ASN A 51 -17.67 -22.11 35.60
C ASN A 51 -16.68 -22.15 36.78
N HIS A 52 -15.43 -21.71 36.61
CA HIS A 52 -14.36 -21.83 37.61
C HIS A 52 -13.86 -20.49 38.19
N VAL A 53 -14.30 -19.32 37.69
CA VAL A 53 -13.83 -17.99 38.20
C VAL A 53 -14.37 -17.62 39.61
N GLY A 54 -14.83 -18.59 40.41
CA GLY A 54 -15.06 -18.41 41.85
C GLY A 54 -13.75 -18.25 42.64
N GLU A 55 -12.65 -18.80 42.11
CA GLU A 55 -11.29 -18.68 42.65
C GLU A 55 -10.45 -17.84 41.69
N ILE A 56 -10.38 -16.53 41.90
CA ILE A 56 -9.60 -15.62 41.05
C ILE A 56 -8.11 -15.92 41.24
N SER A 57 -7.54 -16.73 40.36
CA SER A 57 -6.09 -16.92 40.29
C SER A 57 -5.41 -15.69 39.68
N THR A 58 -4.14 -15.48 40.01
CA THR A 58 -3.30 -14.40 39.47
C THR A 58 -3.15 -14.44 37.94
N TRP A 59 -3.41 -15.58 37.29
CA TRP A 59 -3.18 -15.79 35.86
C TRP A 59 -4.44 -15.68 35.01
N THR A 60 -5.63 -15.66 35.62
CA THR A 60 -6.92 -15.56 34.93
C THR A 60 -7.03 -14.33 34.01
N PRO A 61 -6.59 -13.12 34.42
CA PRO A 61 -6.62 -11.94 33.55
C PRO A 61 -5.68 -12.06 32.33
N ASP A 62 -4.50 -12.67 32.51
CA ASP A 62 -3.52 -12.87 31.44
C ASP A 62 -4.03 -13.87 30.39
N ILE A 63 -4.65 -14.97 30.83
CA ILE A 63 -5.28 -15.97 29.94
C ILE A 63 -6.41 -15.31 29.15
N LEU A 64 -7.28 -14.54 29.83
CA LEU A 64 -8.39 -13.84 29.16
C LEU A 64 -7.89 -12.84 28.11
N ARG A 65 -6.82 -12.09 28.41
CA ARG A 65 -6.18 -11.18 27.46
C ARG A 65 -5.63 -11.93 26.23
N LEU A 66 -4.94 -13.05 26.43
CA LEU A 66 -4.38 -13.86 25.33
C LEU A 66 -5.46 -14.39 24.41
N LEU A 67 -6.52 -14.97 24.97
CA LEU A 67 -7.68 -15.45 24.22
C LEU A 67 -8.34 -14.32 23.43
N THR A 68 -8.46 -13.12 24.03
CA THR A 68 -9.03 -11.94 23.37
C THR A 68 -8.24 -11.57 22.11
N VAL A 69 -6.90 -11.55 22.19
CA VAL A 69 -6.01 -11.23 21.06
C VAL A 69 -6.07 -12.31 19.98
N GLN A 70 -6.14 -13.59 20.37
CA GLN A 70 -6.11 -14.73 19.46
C GLN A 70 -7.44 -15.00 18.75
N GLY A 71 -8.49 -14.24 19.06
CA GLY A 71 -9.75 -14.24 18.30
C GLY A 71 -10.92 -14.93 19.01
N ALA A 72 -10.87 -15.07 20.34
CA ALA A 72 -12.01 -15.53 21.12
C ALA A 72 -13.25 -14.63 20.94
N ASP A 73 -14.43 -15.17 21.20
CA ASP A 73 -15.68 -14.43 21.09
C ASP A 73 -15.69 -13.21 22.02
N MET A 74 -15.77 -12.00 21.44
CA MET A 74 -15.57 -10.77 22.19
C MET A 74 -16.74 -10.46 23.12
N GLU A 75 -17.97 -10.82 22.75
CA GLU A 75 -19.14 -10.63 23.59
C GLU A 75 -19.03 -11.48 24.87
N ARG A 76 -18.69 -12.77 24.74
CA ARG A 76 -18.48 -13.66 25.89
C ARG A 76 -17.30 -13.23 26.74
N THR A 77 -16.19 -12.86 26.10
CA THR A 77 -14.98 -12.36 26.79
C THR A 77 -15.32 -11.11 27.62
N LEU A 78 -16.04 -10.15 27.04
CA LEU A 78 -16.44 -8.92 27.72
C LEU A 78 -17.43 -9.22 28.86
N LYS A 79 -18.42 -10.10 28.67
CA LYS A 79 -19.35 -10.54 29.73
C LYS A 79 -18.60 -11.16 30.92
N LEU A 80 -17.61 -12.02 30.64
CA LEU A 80 -16.79 -12.64 31.66
C LEU A 80 -15.94 -11.58 32.40
N ALA A 81 -15.29 -10.67 31.67
CA ALA A 81 -14.51 -9.59 32.25
C ALA A 81 -15.36 -8.64 33.12
N LEU A 82 -16.60 -8.37 32.70
CA LEU A 82 -17.56 -7.56 33.46
C LEU A 82 -18.00 -8.25 34.75
N LYS A 83 -18.22 -9.57 34.69
CA LYS A 83 -18.62 -10.37 35.86
C LYS A 83 -17.53 -10.43 36.93
N HIS A 84 -16.25 -10.39 36.55
CA HIS A 84 -15.10 -10.64 37.44
C HIS A 84 -14.15 -9.45 37.66
N ASP A 85 -14.56 -8.23 37.32
CA ASP A 85 -13.76 -7.01 37.50
C ASP A 85 -12.43 -6.98 36.71
N MET A 86 -12.38 -7.62 35.53
CA MET A 86 -11.17 -7.76 34.70
C MET A 86 -11.20 -6.90 33.43
N VAL A 87 -12.16 -5.97 33.31
CA VAL A 87 -12.31 -5.13 32.10
C VAL A 87 -11.01 -4.39 31.79
N LYS A 88 -10.34 -3.85 32.81
CA LYS A 88 -9.08 -3.12 32.67
C LYS A 88 -7.96 -3.97 32.06
N ASP A 89 -7.91 -5.27 32.38
CA ASP A 89 -6.82 -6.16 31.98
C ASP A 89 -6.90 -6.55 30.50
N ILE A 90 -8.09 -6.46 29.90
CA ILE A 90 -8.33 -6.78 28.49
C ILE A 90 -8.48 -5.54 27.58
N LEU A 91 -8.42 -4.31 28.13
CA LEU A 91 -8.59 -3.07 27.36
C LEU A 91 -7.65 -2.98 26.15
N SER A 92 -6.37 -3.32 26.34
CA SER A 92 -5.37 -3.27 25.27
C SER A 92 -5.63 -4.30 24.15
N ALA A 93 -6.19 -5.46 24.50
CA ALA A 93 -6.58 -6.47 23.52
C ALA A 93 -7.84 -6.05 22.73
N ILE A 94 -8.80 -5.41 23.40
CA ILE A 94 -9.99 -4.82 22.76
C ILE A 94 -9.55 -3.72 21.78
N ASP A 95 -8.70 -2.79 22.21
CA ASP A 95 -8.19 -1.70 21.36
C ASP A 95 -7.46 -2.25 20.14
N TRP A 96 -6.61 -3.28 20.31
CA TRP A 96 -5.92 -3.92 19.19
C TRP A 96 -6.90 -4.49 18.15
N ARG A 97 -7.98 -5.15 18.58
CA ARG A 97 -9.00 -5.72 17.67
C ARG A 97 -9.85 -4.67 16.97
N LEU A 98 -10.18 -3.58 17.66
CA LEU A 98 -10.89 -2.43 17.09
C LEU A 98 -10.02 -1.73 16.03
N ASN A 99 -8.73 -1.51 16.31
CA ASN A 99 -7.76 -0.97 15.34
C ASN A 99 -7.62 -1.86 14.08
N LYS A 100 -7.67 -3.18 14.25
CA LYS A 100 -7.67 -4.14 13.12
C LYS A 100 -9.02 -4.25 12.41
N LYS A 101 -10.06 -3.55 12.87
CA LYS A 101 -11.44 -3.62 12.36
C LYS A 101 -12.01 -5.05 12.35
N THR A 102 -11.54 -5.87 13.30
CA THR A 102 -12.00 -7.26 13.49
C THR A 102 -13.18 -7.37 14.45
N GLU A 103 -13.57 -6.24 15.06
CA GLU A 103 -14.66 -6.17 16.03
C GLU A 103 -15.48 -4.90 15.82
N ASN A 104 -16.78 -4.94 16.17
CA ASN A 104 -17.67 -3.79 16.06
C ASN A 104 -17.83 -3.09 17.42
N PRO A 105 -17.41 -1.81 17.56
CA PRO A 105 -17.50 -1.08 18.82
C PRO A 105 -18.95 -0.89 19.30
N ASP A 106 -19.95 -0.86 18.41
CA ASP A 106 -21.37 -0.77 18.79
C ASP A 106 -21.87 -2.03 19.52
N ARG A 107 -21.43 -3.22 19.09
CA ARG A 107 -21.82 -4.50 19.73
C ARG A 107 -21.23 -4.64 21.13
N LEU A 108 -20.00 -4.17 21.31
CA LEU A 108 -19.37 -4.14 22.62
C LEU A 108 -20.07 -3.14 23.54
N LEU A 109 -20.49 -2.01 22.99
CA LEU A 109 -21.26 -1.03 23.73
C LEU A 109 -22.63 -1.58 24.14
N GLU A 110 -23.34 -2.30 23.28
CA GLU A 110 -24.59 -3.00 23.62
C GLU A 110 -24.38 -4.00 24.76
N THR A 111 -23.31 -4.80 24.69
CA THR A 111 -22.95 -5.78 25.73
C THR A 111 -22.67 -5.10 27.06
N LEU A 112 -21.96 -3.97 27.02
CA LEU A 112 -21.63 -3.15 28.18
C LEU A 112 -22.90 -2.53 28.78
N ASP A 113 -23.80 -1.99 27.96
CA ASP A 113 -25.05 -1.35 28.39
C ASP A 113 -26.06 -2.35 28.96
N GLN A 114 -26.06 -3.59 28.46
CA GLN A 114 -26.91 -4.67 28.98
C GLN A 114 -26.46 -5.22 30.33
N TYR A 115 -25.25 -4.90 30.80
CA TYR A 115 -24.73 -5.41 32.06
C TYR A 115 -25.42 -4.75 33.27
N LYS A 116 -26.35 -5.48 33.89
CA LYS A 116 -27.16 -5.05 35.04
C LYS A 116 -26.46 -5.34 36.39
N GLY A 117 -25.19 -4.99 36.52
CA GLY A 117 -24.48 -5.09 37.80
C GLY A 117 -24.88 -3.96 38.77
N TRP A 118 -24.94 -4.24 40.07
CA TRP A 118 -25.08 -3.19 41.11
C TRP A 118 -23.82 -2.32 41.24
N TRP A 119 -22.69 -2.78 40.69
CA TRP A 119 -21.40 -2.10 40.62
C TRP A 119 -20.87 -2.13 39.18
N TYR A 120 -20.19 -1.07 38.75
CA TYR A 120 -19.45 -1.05 37.49
C TYR A 120 -17.98 -1.44 37.73
N PRO A 121 -17.48 -2.49 37.06
CA PRO A 121 -16.07 -2.87 37.11
C PRO A 121 -15.08 -1.74 36.82
N LYS A 122 -13.89 -1.82 37.41
CA LYS A 122 -12.73 -1.00 37.07
C LYS A 122 -12.40 -1.19 35.59
N GLY A 123 -12.18 -0.09 34.88
CA GLY A 123 -11.94 -0.12 33.43
C GLY A 123 -13.19 0.07 32.58
N THR A 124 -14.41 0.04 33.14
CA THR A 124 -15.66 0.24 32.35
C THR A 124 -15.74 1.66 31.77
N LYS A 125 -15.24 2.67 32.51
CA LYS A 125 -15.21 4.07 32.02
C LYS A 125 -14.18 4.24 30.91
N GLU A 126 -13.02 3.62 31.07
CA GLU A 126 -11.94 3.58 30.08
C GLU A 126 -12.38 2.81 28.83
N LEU A 127 -13.11 1.71 28.98
CA LEU A 127 -13.72 0.98 27.88
C LEU A 127 -14.76 1.84 27.15
N ALA A 128 -15.65 2.53 27.87
CA ALA A 128 -16.60 3.44 27.24
C ALA A 128 -15.89 4.57 26.47
N GLY A 129 -14.78 5.09 26.99
CA GLY A 129 -13.92 6.04 26.26
C GLY A 129 -13.30 5.44 25.01
N LEU A 130 -12.75 4.24 25.12
CA LEU A 130 -12.17 3.52 24.00
C LEU A 130 -13.21 3.25 22.90
N LEU A 131 -14.41 2.77 23.26
CA LEU A 131 -15.48 2.52 22.31
C LEU A 131 -15.95 3.81 21.63
N ALA A 132 -16.03 4.92 22.36
CA ALA A 132 -16.31 6.23 21.78
C ALA A 132 -15.21 6.69 20.81
N GLU A 133 -13.94 6.50 21.15
CA GLU A 133 -12.81 6.82 20.25
C GLU A 133 -12.86 6.02 18.95
N HIS A 134 -13.33 4.78 19.00
CA HIS A 134 -13.55 3.92 17.83
C HIS A 134 -14.92 4.12 17.15
N GLY A 135 -15.69 5.12 17.58
CA GLY A 135 -16.90 5.57 16.88
C GLY A 135 -18.21 4.91 17.29
N ALA A 136 -18.29 4.26 18.47
CA ALA A 136 -19.52 3.65 18.97
C ALA A 136 -20.66 4.68 19.20
N ASP A 137 -21.90 4.29 18.91
CA ASP A 137 -23.09 5.11 19.09
C ASP A 137 -23.75 4.90 20.48
N PHE A 138 -23.59 5.88 21.37
CA PHE A 138 -24.21 5.88 22.71
C PHE A 138 -25.66 6.36 22.74
N SER A 139 -26.25 6.75 21.60
CA SER A 139 -27.59 7.35 21.58
C SER A 139 -28.72 6.37 21.94
N GLY A 140 -28.46 5.07 21.87
CA GLY A 140 -29.37 3.98 22.28
C GLY A 140 -29.14 3.44 23.68
N CYS A 141 -28.08 3.85 24.38
CA CYS A 141 -27.70 3.30 25.68
C CYS A 141 -28.62 3.78 26.80
N LYS A 142 -29.02 2.85 27.68
CA LYS A 142 -29.92 3.12 28.81
C LYS A 142 -29.18 3.32 30.11
N HIS A 143 -28.03 2.68 30.26
CA HIS A 143 -27.32 2.52 31.52
C HIS A 143 -25.92 3.16 31.48
N ILE A 144 -25.29 3.23 30.30
CA ILE A 144 -23.95 3.77 30.11
C ILE A 144 -23.98 5.12 29.42
N ARG A 145 -23.20 6.06 29.98
CA ARG A 145 -23.06 7.42 29.47
C ARG A 145 -21.71 7.57 28.77
N ALA A 146 -21.70 8.34 27.67
CA ALA A 146 -20.46 8.76 27.04
C ALA A 146 -19.58 9.56 28.05
N PRO A 147 -18.25 9.39 28.03
CA PRO A 147 -17.37 10.13 28.94
C PRO A 147 -17.44 11.64 28.69
N LYS A 148 -17.45 12.43 29.78
CA LYS A 148 -17.51 13.91 29.75
C LYS A 148 -16.36 14.58 28.99
N ASP A 149 -15.23 13.90 28.84
CA ASP A 149 -14.04 14.43 28.16
C ASP A 149 -14.08 14.13 26.64
N SER A 150 -14.87 13.13 26.23
CA SER A 150 -15.20 12.83 24.83
C SER A 150 -16.30 13.75 24.30
N ILE A 151 -16.97 14.46 25.21
CA ILE A 151 -18.05 15.39 24.98
C ILE A 151 -17.47 16.79 24.73
N ALA A 152 -17.81 17.41 23.59
CA ALA A 152 -17.39 18.77 23.30
C ALA A 152 -17.95 19.76 24.34
N GLN A 153 -17.09 20.34 25.18
CA GLN A 153 -17.48 21.42 26.09
C GLN A 153 -17.60 22.74 25.32
N GLY A 154 -18.83 23.17 25.06
CA GLY A 154 -19.11 24.50 24.52
C GLY A 154 -19.04 25.59 25.61
N GLN A 155 -18.28 26.67 25.38
CA GLN A 155 -18.41 27.90 26.17
C GLN A 155 -19.62 28.72 25.67
N GLY A 156 -20.46 29.18 26.59
CA GLY A 156 -21.56 30.09 26.28
C GLY A 156 -21.06 31.48 25.88
N SER A 157 -21.64 32.04 24.82
CA SER A 157 -21.40 33.43 24.40
C SER A 157 -22.40 34.38 25.06
N PRO A 158 -22.01 35.58 25.52
CA PRO A 158 -22.88 36.54 26.18
C PRO A 158 -23.63 37.37 25.13
N GLY A 159 -24.78 36.87 24.69
CA GLY A 159 -25.64 37.64 23.79
C GLY A 159 -26.56 36.74 23.00
N PHE A 160 -27.82 36.67 23.44
CA PHE A 160 -28.89 35.81 22.92
C PHE A 160 -28.74 34.33 23.31
N ASN A 161 -29.58 33.90 24.26
CA ASN A 161 -29.60 32.54 24.79
C ASN A 161 -30.85 31.77 24.31
N PRO A 162 -30.82 31.09 23.15
CA PRO A 162 -31.85 30.13 22.76
C PRO A 162 -31.81 28.84 23.61
N LEU A 163 -30.80 28.68 24.48
CA LEU A 163 -30.60 27.47 25.31
C LEU A 163 -31.61 27.34 26.45
N ALA A 164 -32.38 28.38 26.80
CA ALA A 164 -33.42 28.23 27.83
C ALA A 164 -34.50 27.19 27.43
N CYS A 165 -34.71 26.97 26.13
CA CYS A 165 -35.63 25.95 25.61
C CYS A 165 -34.92 24.65 25.17
N ILE A 166 -33.58 24.68 25.03
CA ILE A 166 -32.75 23.58 24.48
C ILE A 166 -31.88 22.94 25.59
N GLN A 167 -32.04 23.35 26.85
CA GLN A 167 -31.27 22.91 28.01
C GLN A 167 -31.47 21.43 28.44
N ARG A 168 -32.04 20.57 27.59
CA ARG A 168 -32.24 19.14 27.88
C ARG A 168 -31.58 18.16 26.89
N GLY A 169 -30.65 18.62 26.05
CA GLY A 169 -29.89 17.75 25.14
C GLY A 169 -28.41 17.60 25.54
N ILE A 170 -28.12 16.87 26.61
CA ILE A 170 -26.75 16.55 27.05
C ILE A 170 -26.25 15.35 26.22
N TYR A 171 -25.58 15.68 25.11
CA TYR A 171 -24.53 14.98 24.31
C TYR A 171 -24.73 13.56 23.77
N VAL A 172 -24.29 13.30 22.52
CA VAL A 172 -23.45 12.15 22.10
C VAL A 172 -22.89 12.42 20.70
N PHE A 173 -21.60 12.71 20.53
CA PHE A 173 -20.76 12.22 19.43
C PHE A 173 -19.30 12.27 19.89
N SER A 174 -18.53 11.25 19.50
CA SER A 174 -17.08 11.19 19.71
C SER A 174 -16.41 12.47 19.20
N SER A 175 -15.45 13.00 19.95
CA SER A 175 -14.60 14.13 19.50
C SER A 175 -13.75 13.79 18.26
N LYS A 176 -13.75 12.52 17.82
CA LYS A 176 -13.07 12.05 16.61
C LYS A 176 -14.09 11.47 15.61
N ARG A 177 -14.12 12.04 14.40
CA ARG A 177 -14.95 11.56 13.29
C ARG A 177 -14.50 10.16 12.85
N PRO A 178 -15.42 9.21 12.64
CA PRO A 178 -15.05 7.92 12.06
C PRO A 178 -14.45 8.11 10.65
N GLU A 179 -13.25 7.57 10.42
CA GLU A 179 -12.60 7.65 9.12
C GLU A 179 -13.36 6.84 8.07
N VAL A 180 -13.67 7.48 6.94
CA VAL A 180 -14.29 6.82 5.80
C VAL A 180 -13.20 6.18 4.93
N ALA A 181 -13.27 4.86 4.75
CA ALA A 181 -12.34 4.14 3.90
C ALA A 181 -12.62 4.51 2.42
N ILE A 182 -11.67 5.20 1.80
CA ILE A 182 -11.72 5.51 0.37
C ILE A 182 -11.11 4.34 -0.39
N PRO A 183 -11.84 3.68 -1.31
CA PRO A 183 -11.33 2.54 -2.06
C PRO A 183 -10.00 2.87 -2.74
N ALA A 184 -9.02 1.96 -2.60
CA ALA A 184 -7.74 2.09 -3.28
C ALA A 184 -7.89 1.75 -4.77
N LEU A 185 -7.07 2.39 -5.60
CA LEU A 185 -6.92 2.02 -7.01
C LEU A 185 -6.22 0.66 -7.10
N ALA A 186 -6.99 -0.40 -7.36
CA ALA A 186 -6.39 -1.68 -7.74
C ALA A 186 -5.77 -1.52 -9.14
N LEU A 187 -4.45 -1.67 -9.21
CA LEU A 187 -3.69 -1.60 -10.46
C LEU A 187 -3.23 -3.01 -10.82
N PRO A 188 -3.68 -3.58 -11.94
CA PRO A 188 -3.07 -4.80 -12.46
C PRO A 188 -1.65 -4.47 -12.94
N ALA A 189 -0.70 -5.35 -12.61
CA ALA A 189 0.64 -5.30 -13.16
C ALA A 189 0.58 -5.38 -14.70
N PRO A 190 1.36 -4.59 -15.44
CA PRO A 190 1.36 -4.66 -16.88
C PRO A 190 1.90 -6.03 -17.34
N ALA A 191 1.06 -6.81 -18.02
CA ALA A 191 1.36 -8.20 -18.41
C ALA A 191 2.70 -8.40 -19.17
N MET A 192 3.21 -7.37 -19.84
CA MET A 192 4.46 -7.44 -20.57
C MET A 192 5.70 -7.21 -19.67
N GLU A 193 5.59 -6.43 -18.59
CA GLU A 193 6.66 -6.27 -17.59
C GLU A 193 6.92 -7.60 -16.89
N ASP A 194 5.84 -8.27 -16.48
CA ASP A 194 5.92 -9.63 -15.91
C ASP A 194 6.61 -10.59 -16.88
N SER A 195 6.39 -10.48 -18.19
CA SER A 195 7.01 -11.36 -19.19
C SER A 195 8.52 -11.15 -19.34
N TRP A 196 9.00 -9.90 -19.31
CA TRP A 196 10.41 -9.56 -19.41
C TRP A 196 11.15 -9.82 -18.11
N GLN A 197 10.57 -9.46 -16.98
CA GLN A 197 11.13 -9.77 -15.66
C GLN A 197 11.23 -11.28 -15.44
N SER A 198 10.17 -12.03 -15.79
CA SER A 198 10.19 -13.50 -15.73
C SER A 198 11.18 -14.10 -16.72
N GLY A 199 11.30 -13.53 -17.92
CA GLY A 199 12.30 -13.92 -18.92
C GLY A 199 13.74 -13.73 -18.41
N MET A 200 14.07 -12.55 -17.90
CA MET A 200 15.39 -12.25 -17.34
C MET A 200 15.70 -13.10 -16.10
N ARG A 201 14.70 -13.38 -15.26
CA ARG A 201 14.85 -14.28 -14.11
C ARG A 201 15.21 -15.69 -14.57
N ARG A 202 14.46 -16.25 -15.52
CA ARG A 202 14.77 -17.57 -16.12
C ARG A 202 16.15 -17.59 -16.77
N ALA A 203 16.54 -16.53 -17.47
CA ALA A 203 17.88 -16.43 -18.05
C ALA A 203 18.98 -16.50 -16.98
N ARG A 204 18.80 -15.81 -15.85
CA ARG A 204 19.73 -15.86 -14.71
C ARG A 204 19.76 -17.23 -14.03
N GLU A 205 18.63 -17.91 -13.93
CA GLU A 205 18.53 -19.28 -13.41
C GLU A 205 19.27 -20.28 -14.32
N SER A 206 19.16 -20.12 -15.65
CA SER A 206 19.87 -20.93 -16.66
C SER A 206 21.33 -20.51 -16.90
N LYS A 207 21.93 -19.72 -16.00
CA LYS A 207 23.31 -19.23 -16.11
C LYS A 207 24.33 -20.37 -16.27
N THR A 208 24.15 -21.48 -15.55
CA THR A 208 25.04 -22.65 -15.64
C THR A 208 25.00 -23.29 -17.01
N ASP A 209 23.82 -23.38 -17.60
CA ASP A 209 23.59 -24.04 -18.89
C ASP A 209 24.17 -23.19 -20.03
N LEU A 210 23.93 -21.88 -19.98
CA LEU A 210 24.53 -20.91 -20.90
C LEU A 210 26.07 -20.96 -20.86
N LYS A 211 26.67 -21.03 -19.66
CA LYS A 211 28.12 -21.18 -19.50
C LYS A 211 28.61 -22.52 -20.06
N SER A 212 27.93 -23.63 -19.73
CA SER A 212 28.29 -24.95 -20.24
C SER A 212 28.24 -25.03 -21.76
N ALA A 213 27.25 -24.38 -22.39
CA ALA A 213 27.13 -24.34 -23.84
C ALA A 213 28.35 -23.67 -24.48
N VAL A 214 28.81 -22.56 -23.92
CA VAL A 214 29.97 -21.80 -24.43
C VAL A 214 31.30 -22.47 -24.11
N THR A 215 31.43 -23.15 -22.97
CA THR A 215 32.63 -23.95 -22.67
C THR A 215 32.80 -25.12 -23.65
N LYS A 216 31.70 -25.76 -24.08
CA LYS A 216 31.73 -26.88 -25.04
C LYS A 216 31.81 -26.43 -26.50
N GLY A 217 31.01 -25.44 -26.88
CA GLY A 217 30.84 -24.98 -28.27
C GLY A 217 31.67 -23.76 -28.66
N GLY A 218 32.44 -23.19 -27.72
CA GLY A 218 33.35 -22.07 -27.96
C GLY A 218 32.64 -20.83 -28.55
N LEU A 219 33.32 -20.15 -29.47
CA LEU A 219 32.80 -18.94 -30.12
C LEU A 219 31.50 -19.17 -30.91
N ARG A 220 31.27 -20.38 -31.46
CA ARG A 220 30.05 -20.69 -32.20
C ARG A 220 28.82 -20.72 -31.29
N ALA A 221 28.95 -21.33 -30.11
CA ALA A 221 27.88 -21.30 -29.10
C ALA A 221 27.64 -19.87 -28.57
N PHE A 222 28.71 -19.09 -28.38
CA PHE A 222 28.57 -17.68 -28.01
C PHE A 222 27.83 -16.89 -29.10
N ALA A 223 28.15 -17.09 -30.38
CA ALA A 223 27.44 -16.47 -31.50
C ALA A 223 25.96 -16.88 -31.55
N ALA A 224 25.62 -18.14 -31.27
CA ALA A 224 24.22 -18.58 -31.18
C ALA A 224 23.45 -17.88 -30.05
N ILE A 225 24.08 -17.69 -28.87
CA ILE A 225 23.50 -16.94 -27.75
C ILE A 225 23.26 -15.48 -28.15
N MET A 226 24.24 -14.84 -28.80
CA MET A 226 24.12 -13.47 -29.29
C MET A 226 22.98 -13.35 -30.32
N ALA A 227 22.85 -14.31 -31.25
CA ALA A 227 21.78 -14.32 -32.23
C ALA A 227 20.38 -14.39 -31.59
N ALA A 228 20.19 -15.26 -30.60
CA ALA A 228 18.93 -15.39 -29.87
C ALA A 228 18.60 -14.10 -29.10
N ASN A 229 19.59 -13.51 -28.44
CA ASN A 229 19.45 -12.24 -27.72
C ASN A 229 19.08 -11.08 -28.66
N THR A 230 19.79 -10.93 -29.79
CA THR A 230 19.52 -9.89 -30.78
C THR A 230 18.13 -10.06 -31.41
N ALA A 231 17.70 -11.29 -31.70
CA ALA A 231 16.36 -11.55 -32.22
C ALA A 231 15.26 -11.16 -31.21
N LYS A 232 15.49 -11.39 -29.91
CA LYS A 232 14.54 -10.99 -28.87
C LYS A 232 14.48 -9.48 -28.68
N LEU A 233 15.62 -8.79 -28.78
CA LEU A 233 15.68 -7.32 -28.79
C LEU A 233 14.95 -6.74 -30.02
N GLU A 234 15.09 -7.37 -31.18
CA GLU A 234 14.35 -6.97 -32.38
C GLU A 234 12.84 -7.09 -32.18
N GLN A 235 12.37 -8.19 -31.58
CA GLN A 235 10.96 -8.37 -31.23
C GLN A 235 10.46 -7.24 -30.33
N MET A 236 11.23 -6.87 -29.30
CA MET A 236 10.89 -5.76 -28.40
C MET A 236 10.74 -4.44 -29.14
N VAL A 237 11.70 -4.10 -30.01
CA VAL A 237 11.68 -2.86 -30.79
C VAL A 237 10.48 -2.82 -31.72
N ARG A 238 10.15 -3.94 -32.39
CA ARG A 238 8.96 -4.04 -33.25
C ARG A 238 7.65 -3.81 -32.49
N GLU A 239 7.54 -4.38 -31.29
CA GLU A 239 6.30 -4.30 -30.49
C GLU A 239 6.10 -2.92 -29.85
N ARG A 240 7.18 -2.19 -29.54
CA ARG A 240 7.13 -0.96 -28.74
C ARG A 240 7.51 0.32 -29.47
N GLN A 241 8.35 0.21 -30.50
CA GLN A 241 8.89 1.36 -31.25
C GLN A 241 8.88 1.08 -32.76
N PRO A 242 7.70 0.84 -33.37
CA PRO A 242 7.59 0.46 -34.78
C PRO A 242 8.16 1.52 -35.74
N GLU A 243 8.26 2.78 -35.30
CA GLU A 243 8.77 3.89 -36.11
C GLU A 243 10.31 3.94 -36.19
N GLN A 244 11.03 3.20 -35.34
CA GLN A 244 12.50 3.18 -35.38
C GLN A 244 13.05 2.26 -36.46
N THR A 245 13.26 2.81 -37.65
CA THR A 245 13.76 2.07 -38.82
C THR A 245 15.26 1.76 -38.77
N ILE A 246 16.09 2.64 -38.18
CA ILE A 246 17.56 2.49 -38.18
C ILE A 246 18.02 1.39 -37.20
N SER A 247 17.61 1.47 -35.93
CA SER A 247 17.95 0.48 -34.89
C SER A 247 17.49 -0.94 -35.26
N LEU A 248 16.33 -1.04 -35.92
CA LEU A 248 15.74 -2.31 -36.32
C LEU A 248 16.53 -2.98 -37.47
N LYS A 249 17.02 -2.19 -38.44
CA LYS A 249 17.89 -2.69 -39.51
C LYS A 249 19.25 -3.14 -38.97
N GLU A 250 19.82 -2.41 -38.02
CA GLU A 250 21.07 -2.81 -37.35
C GLU A 250 20.91 -4.12 -36.56
N LEU A 251 19.81 -4.29 -35.83
CA LEU A 251 19.50 -5.54 -35.13
C LEU A 251 19.34 -6.72 -36.10
N GLN A 252 18.67 -6.53 -37.24
CA GLN A 252 18.52 -7.57 -38.26
C GLN A 252 19.87 -7.99 -38.85
N ASN A 253 20.71 -7.02 -39.21
CA ASN A 253 22.04 -7.27 -39.73
C ASN A 253 22.92 -8.01 -38.72
N ASN A 254 22.88 -7.59 -37.45
CA ASN A 254 23.63 -8.24 -36.36
C ASN A 254 23.12 -9.66 -36.09
N ALA A 255 21.80 -9.86 -36.07
CA ALA A 255 21.22 -11.18 -35.88
C ALA A 255 21.59 -12.14 -37.03
N GLN A 256 21.56 -11.67 -38.28
CA GLN A 256 22.00 -12.45 -39.43
C GLN A 256 23.50 -12.80 -39.36
N PHE A 257 24.33 -11.82 -39.01
CA PHE A 257 25.77 -12.03 -38.82
C PHE A 257 26.07 -13.06 -37.72
N TYR A 258 25.42 -12.95 -36.56
CA TYR A 258 25.62 -13.91 -35.47
C TYR A 258 25.11 -15.32 -35.83
N ARG A 259 24.01 -15.43 -36.59
CA ARG A 259 23.53 -16.72 -37.10
C ARG A 259 24.50 -17.35 -38.09
N SER A 260 25.14 -16.57 -38.96
CA SER A 260 26.17 -17.10 -39.86
C SER A 260 27.41 -17.57 -39.09
N GLU A 261 27.84 -16.84 -38.05
CA GLU A 261 28.97 -17.21 -37.19
C GLU A 261 28.69 -18.44 -36.31
N ALA A 262 27.42 -18.67 -35.93
CA ALA A 262 27.00 -19.85 -35.20
C ALA A 262 27.14 -21.15 -36.02
N ALA A 263 27.25 -21.05 -37.36
CA ALA A 263 27.46 -22.17 -38.28
C ALA A 263 26.52 -23.36 -38.02
N SER A 264 25.24 -23.09 -37.76
CA SER A 264 24.18 -24.06 -37.46
C SER A 264 24.35 -24.90 -36.18
N LEU A 265 25.18 -24.48 -35.21
CA LEU A 265 25.24 -25.12 -33.90
C LEU A 265 23.91 -24.89 -33.15
N PRO A 266 23.06 -25.92 -32.97
CA PRO A 266 21.78 -25.71 -32.29
C PRO A 266 22.02 -25.65 -30.79
N LEU A 267 21.54 -24.58 -30.15
CA LEU A 267 21.31 -24.59 -28.71
C LEU A 267 20.06 -25.45 -28.45
N ASP A 268 19.98 -26.08 -27.28
CA ASP A 268 18.69 -26.64 -26.87
C ASP A 268 17.67 -25.51 -26.67
N ALA A 269 16.39 -25.83 -26.87
CA ALA A 269 15.33 -24.82 -26.88
C ALA A 269 15.23 -24.01 -25.57
N ALA A 270 15.56 -24.62 -24.42
CA ALA A 270 15.52 -23.94 -23.13
C ALA A 270 16.68 -22.93 -23.01
N THR A 271 17.89 -23.33 -23.41
CA THR A 271 19.06 -22.44 -23.43
C THR A 271 18.91 -21.32 -24.45
N GLU A 272 18.34 -21.59 -25.62
CA GLU A 272 18.04 -20.55 -26.62
C GLU A 272 17.02 -19.53 -26.11
N GLN A 273 15.95 -20.01 -25.45
CA GLN A 273 14.96 -19.14 -24.84
C GLN A 273 15.56 -18.28 -23.71
N ALA A 274 16.40 -18.87 -22.87
CA ALA A 274 17.15 -18.16 -21.82
C ALA A 274 18.11 -17.10 -22.41
N ALA A 275 18.84 -17.45 -23.47
CA ALA A 275 19.74 -16.53 -24.18
C ALA A 275 19.00 -15.29 -24.71
N GLY A 276 17.77 -15.46 -25.18
CA GLY A 276 16.89 -14.37 -25.62
C GLY A 276 16.70 -13.26 -24.58
N PHE A 277 16.68 -13.59 -23.28
CA PHE A 277 16.46 -12.63 -22.20
C PHE A 277 17.72 -12.34 -21.37
N ALA A 278 18.90 -12.79 -21.81
CA ALA A 278 20.15 -12.56 -21.10
C ALA A 278 20.51 -11.07 -21.08
N ASP A 279 20.64 -10.51 -19.87
CA ASP A 279 21.08 -9.13 -19.70
C ASP A 279 22.59 -8.98 -19.99
N PRO A 280 23.09 -7.75 -20.25
CA PRO A 280 24.50 -7.51 -20.52
C PRO A 280 25.45 -8.10 -19.47
N ALA A 281 25.06 -8.09 -18.19
CA ALA A 281 25.88 -8.63 -17.11
C ALA A 281 26.01 -10.15 -17.22
N LEU A 282 24.91 -10.86 -17.50
CA LEU A 282 24.91 -12.30 -17.74
C LEU A 282 25.70 -12.67 -18.99
N LEU A 283 25.53 -11.91 -20.09
CA LEU A 283 26.31 -12.13 -21.32
C LEU A 283 27.82 -11.96 -21.08
N HIS A 284 28.23 -11.00 -20.25
CA HIS A 284 29.63 -10.85 -19.83
C HIS A 284 30.13 -12.06 -19.03
N GLU A 285 29.33 -12.59 -18.09
CA GLU A 285 29.72 -13.80 -17.36
C GLU A 285 29.79 -15.06 -18.23
N VAL A 286 28.92 -15.18 -19.22
CA VAL A 286 28.93 -16.26 -20.22
C VAL A 286 30.17 -16.14 -21.11
N MET A 287 30.53 -14.92 -21.53
CA MET A 287 31.75 -14.65 -22.27
C MET A 287 33.01 -15.07 -21.49
N LEU A 288 33.05 -14.87 -20.17
CA LEU A 288 34.18 -15.31 -19.32
C LEU A 288 34.36 -16.84 -19.27
N ALA A 289 33.31 -17.62 -19.59
CA ALA A 289 33.36 -19.08 -19.62
C ALA A 289 33.96 -19.67 -20.92
N LEU A 290 34.30 -18.81 -21.89
CA LEU A 290 35.03 -19.24 -23.09
C LEU A 290 36.41 -19.81 -22.71
N PRO A 291 36.85 -20.92 -23.33
CA PRO A 291 38.00 -21.68 -22.86
C PRO A 291 39.33 -20.92 -23.03
N THR A 292 39.56 -20.24 -24.16
CA THR A 292 40.85 -19.59 -24.44
C THR A 292 40.82 -18.07 -24.28
N PRO A 293 41.95 -17.43 -23.92
CA PRO A 293 42.07 -15.97 -23.86
C PRO A 293 41.74 -15.26 -25.17
N GLU A 294 42.11 -15.83 -26.32
CA GLU A 294 41.86 -15.28 -27.65
C GLU A 294 40.37 -15.26 -27.97
N MET A 295 39.66 -16.36 -27.63
CA MET A 295 38.21 -16.42 -27.75
C MET A 295 37.54 -15.36 -26.87
N ARG A 296 37.99 -15.22 -25.62
CA ARG A 296 37.47 -14.18 -24.71
C ARG A 296 37.69 -12.77 -25.27
N GLN A 297 38.84 -12.47 -25.85
CA GLN A 297 39.11 -11.16 -26.48
C GLN A 297 38.20 -10.89 -27.68
N THR A 298 37.99 -11.88 -28.55
CA THR A 298 37.08 -11.76 -29.70
C THR A 298 35.65 -11.53 -29.24
N ALA A 299 35.17 -12.32 -28.28
CA ALA A 299 33.85 -12.18 -27.70
C ALA A 299 33.67 -10.84 -26.95
N THR A 300 34.71 -10.32 -26.29
CA THR A 300 34.68 -9.00 -25.64
C THR A 300 34.42 -7.89 -26.66
N ARG A 301 35.06 -7.93 -27.84
CA ARG A 301 34.87 -6.93 -28.90
C ARG A 301 33.44 -6.95 -29.44
N VAL A 302 32.88 -8.13 -29.65
CA VAL A 302 31.49 -8.31 -30.08
C VAL A 302 30.53 -7.80 -29.01
N LEU A 303 30.76 -8.17 -27.75
CA LEU A 303 29.90 -7.80 -26.65
C LEU A 303 29.92 -6.29 -26.37
N ILE A 304 31.05 -5.60 -26.55
CA ILE A 304 31.09 -4.13 -26.45
C ILE A 304 30.13 -3.48 -27.47
N LYS A 305 30.19 -3.88 -28.74
CA LYS A 305 29.29 -3.34 -29.78
C LYS A 305 27.82 -3.64 -29.45
N HIS A 306 27.54 -4.88 -29.04
CA HIS A 306 26.19 -5.29 -28.68
C HIS A 306 25.64 -4.55 -27.46
N THR A 307 26.44 -4.40 -26.40
CA THR A 307 26.03 -3.68 -25.18
C THR A 307 25.77 -2.19 -25.44
N SER A 308 26.55 -1.54 -26.32
CA SER A 308 26.26 -0.17 -26.76
C SER A 308 24.91 -0.07 -27.49
N LEU A 309 24.60 -1.02 -28.36
CA LEU A 309 23.32 -1.07 -29.07
C LEU A 309 22.15 -1.31 -28.09
N VAL A 310 22.31 -2.27 -27.17
CA VAL A 310 21.33 -2.56 -26.10
C VAL A 310 21.09 -1.31 -25.25
N GLU A 311 22.15 -0.62 -24.81
CA GLU A 311 22.01 0.62 -24.04
C GLU A 311 21.20 1.66 -24.79
N SER A 312 21.51 1.90 -26.07
CA SER A 312 20.80 2.89 -26.89
C SER A 312 19.30 2.57 -26.98
N ILE A 313 18.96 1.29 -27.22
CA ILE A 313 17.57 0.85 -27.34
C ILE A 313 16.83 1.04 -25.99
N LEU A 314 17.44 0.58 -24.89
CA LEU A 314 16.84 0.70 -23.55
C LEU A 314 16.69 2.17 -23.12
N ALA A 315 17.65 3.02 -23.46
CA ALA A 315 17.61 4.46 -23.15
C ALA A 315 16.51 5.17 -23.93
N GLN A 316 16.33 4.82 -25.21
CA GLN A 316 15.24 5.33 -26.02
C GLN A 316 13.89 4.86 -25.49
N GLU A 317 13.76 3.61 -25.06
CA GLU A 317 12.54 3.08 -24.44
C GLU A 317 12.23 3.77 -23.11
N ALA A 318 13.22 3.96 -22.25
CA ALA A 318 13.05 4.72 -21.01
C ALA A 318 12.55 6.15 -21.30
N SER A 319 13.13 6.82 -22.29
CA SER A 319 12.72 8.17 -22.72
C SER A 319 11.30 8.20 -23.28
N ALA A 320 10.95 7.27 -24.18
CA ALA A 320 9.63 7.16 -24.78
C ALA A 320 8.55 6.91 -23.73
N GLN A 321 8.79 5.99 -22.79
CA GLN A 321 7.86 5.68 -21.70
C GLN A 321 7.73 6.85 -20.71
N THR A 322 8.83 7.57 -20.42
CA THR A 322 8.79 8.78 -19.61
C THR A 322 7.93 9.86 -20.29
N CYS A 323 8.16 10.12 -21.58
CA CYS A 323 7.38 11.07 -22.35
C CYS A 323 5.89 10.66 -22.42
N GLN A 324 5.60 9.37 -22.61
CA GLN A 324 4.24 8.85 -22.59
C GLN A 324 3.58 9.06 -21.22
N ALA A 325 4.29 8.79 -20.12
CA ALA A 325 3.79 9.01 -18.76
C ALA A 325 3.47 10.49 -18.54
N GLU A 326 4.36 11.40 -18.93
CA GLU A 326 4.17 12.85 -18.82
C GLU A 326 3.01 13.35 -19.68
N ASN A 327 2.95 12.99 -20.96
CA ASN A 327 1.85 13.35 -21.86
C ASN A 327 0.50 12.86 -21.32
N THR A 328 0.47 11.66 -20.74
CA THR A 328 -0.74 11.10 -20.14
C THR A 328 -1.14 11.86 -18.87
N LYS A 329 -0.16 12.26 -18.03
CA LYS A 329 -0.40 13.13 -16.86
C LYS A 329 -0.95 14.50 -17.27
N ILE A 330 -0.38 15.11 -18.31
CA ILE A 330 -0.85 16.39 -18.87
C ILE A 330 -2.29 16.25 -19.37
N LYS A 331 -2.59 15.18 -20.13
CA LYS A 331 -3.95 14.90 -20.61
C LYS A 331 -4.94 14.74 -19.46
N ALA A 332 -4.57 14.04 -18.39
CA ALA A 332 -5.39 13.91 -17.19
C ALA A 332 -5.60 15.28 -16.49
N ALA A 333 -4.55 16.10 -16.39
CA ALA A 333 -4.63 17.44 -15.82
C ALA A 333 -5.54 18.39 -16.64
N MET A 334 -5.48 18.33 -17.97
CA MET A 334 -6.38 19.08 -18.85
C MET A 334 -7.83 18.65 -18.64
N LYS A 335 -8.12 17.35 -18.59
CA LYS A 335 -9.48 16.84 -18.32
C LYS A 335 -10.01 17.26 -16.94
N ARG A 336 -9.14 17.27 -15.92
CA ARG A 336 -9.46 17.84 -14.61
C ARG A 336 -9.86 19.30 -14.72
N LEU A 337 -9.06 20.10 -15.43
CA LEU A 337 -9.30 21.53 -15.59
C LEU A 337 -10.64 21.80 -16.31
N ASP A 338 -10.92 21.07 -17.38
CA ASP A 338 -12.17 21.17 -18.15
C ASP A 338 -13.41 20.92 -17.25
N CYS A 339 -13.36 19.88 -16.41
CA CYS A 339 -14.47 19.54 -15.51
C CYS A 339 -14.56 20.45 -14.28
N LYS A 340 -13.44 21.05 -13.85
CA LYS A 340 -13.35 21.89 -12.65
C LYS A 340 -14.30 23.08 -12.70
N VAL A 341 -14.53 23.68 -13.87
CA VAL A 341 -15.46 24.81 -14.03
C VAL A 341 -16.90 24.38 -13.70
N SER A 342 -17.34 23.23 -14.23
CA SER A 342 -18.68 22.70 -13.99
C SER A 342 -18.87 22.29 -12.54
N ILE A 343 -17.91 21.57 -11.96
CA ILE A 343 -17.93 21.14 -10.56
C ILE A 343 -17.93 22.36 -9.62
N ASN A 344 -17.09 23.36 -9.85
CA ASN A 344 -17.04 24.57 -9.01
C ASN A 344 -18.34 25.39 -9.09
N SER A 345 -18.98 25.44 -10.26
CA SER A 345 -20.30 26.06 -10.41
C SER A 345 -21.36 25.34 -9.56
N LEU A 346 -21.37 24.00 -9.58
CA LEU A 346 -22.27 23.20 -8.75
C LEU A 346 -21.97 23.36 -7.25
N LYS A 347 -20.70 23.41 -6.86
CA LYS A 347 -20.28 23.69 -5.46
C LYS A 347 -20.81 25.01 -4.96
N ARG A 348 -20.64 26.08 -5.76
CA ARG A 348 -21.13 27.42 -5.41
C ARG A 348 -22.64 27.42 -5.26
N ARG A 349 -23.37 26.84 -6.22
CA ARG A 349 -24.83 26.71 -6.14
C ARG A 349 -25.28 25.91 -4.93
N LEU A 350 -24.61 24.80 -4.61
CA LEU A 350 -24.92 23.99 -3.42
C LEU A 350 -24.73 24.79 -2.13
N LYS A 351 -23.65 25.58 -2.03
CA LYS A 351 -23.38 26.49 -0.92
C LYS A 351 -24.44 27.60 -0.76
N ASP A 352 -24.97 28.10 -1.88
CA ASP A 352 -25.92 29.20 -1.91
C ASP A 352 -27.38 28.73 -1.79
N THR A 353 -27.66 27.43 -1.92
CA THR A 353 -29.02 26.88 -1.89
C THR A 353 -29.55 26.83 -0.45
N PRO A 354 -30.68 27.50 -0.15
CA PRO A 354 -31.25 27.50 1.18
C PRO A 354 -31.95 26.16 1.46
N GLY A 355 -31.28 25.26 2.18
CA GLY A 355 -31.88 24.03 2.69
C GLY A 355 -30.89 23.19 3.48
N THR A 356 -29.68 23.04 2.93
CA THR A 356 -28.65 22.14 3.47
C THR A 356 -27.27 22.66 3.15
N ILE A 357 -26.34 22.57 4.09
CA ILE A 357 -24.95 22.98 3.90
C ILE A 357 -24.03 21.80 4.20
N ILE A 358 -23.10 21.54 3.30
CA ILE A 358 -22.12 20.47 3.41
C ILE A 358 -20.75 21.11 3.64
N GLY A 359 -20.05 20.65 4.68
CA GLY A 359 -18.67 21.06 4.97
C GLY A 359 -17.72 20.72 3.82
N GLU A 360 -16.70 21.55 3.63
CA GLU A 360 -15.80 21.46 2.48
C GLU A 360 -15.05 20.11 2.42
N GLU A 361 -14.54 19.64 3.56
CA GLU A 361 -13.84 18.35 3.65
C GLU A 361 -14.76 17.15 3.41
N SER A 362 -16.00 17.21 3.92
CA SER A 362 -17.02 16.18 3.70
C SER A 362 -17.43 16.12 2.23
N LEU A 363 -17.62 17.28 1.60
CA LEU A 363 -17.91 17.34 0.17
C LEU A 363 -16.74 16.78 -0.67
N LYS A 364 -15.50 17.13 -0.33
CA LYS A 364 -14.29 16.58 -0.98
C LYS A 364 -14.17 15.05 -0.81
N THR A 365 -14.54 14.53 0.36
CA THR A 365 -14.54 13.08 0.63
C THR A 365 -15.59 12.38 -0.23
N LEU A 366 -16.81 12.90 -0.30
CA LEU A 366 -17.87 12.36 -1.16
C LEU A 366 -17.49 12.41 -2.65
N GLU A 367 -16.86 13.50 -3.11
CA GLU A 367 -16.33 13.61 -4.47
C GLU A 367 -15.29 12.53 -4.76
N THR A 368 -14.37 12.29 -3.83
CA THR A 368 -13.32 11.28 -4.00
C THR A 368 -13.91 9.88 -4.07
N ILE A 369 -14.92 9.58 -3.25
CA ILE A 369 -15.64 8.30 -3.32
C ILE A 369 -16.39 8.20 -4.64
N ALA A 370 -17.05 9.27 -5.09
CA ALA A 370 -17.77 9.27 -6.37
C ALA A 370 -16.83 9.08 -7.58
N GLU A 371 -15.66 9.72 -7.57
CA GLU A 371 -14.62 9.55 -8.60
C GLU A 371 -14.11 8.10 -8.67
N ARG A 372 -14.05 7.38 -7.55
CA ARG A 372 -13.45 6.04 -7.50
C ARG A 372 -14.44 4.89 -7.55
N ALA A 373 -15.59 5.03 -6.92
CA ALA A 373 -16.58 3.98 -6.70
C ALA A 373 -17.98 4.33 -7.22
N GLY A 374 -18.16 5.55 -7.75
CA GLY A 374 -19.43 6.01 -8.34
C GLY A 374 -20.28 6.84 -7.38
N ALA A 375 -21.17 7.64 -7.95
CA ALA A 375 -22.02 8.56 -7.20
C ALA A 375 -22.94 7.82 -6.22
N ALA A 376 -23.44 6.64 -6.60
CA ALA A 376 -24.27 5.80 -5.74
C ALA A 376 -23.51 5.39 -4.46
N ALA A 377 -22.28 4.90 -4.60
CA ALA A 377 -21.45 4.51 -3.45
C ALA A 377 -21.17 5.69 -2.49
N ALA A 378 -20.99 6.90 -3.02
CA ALA A 378 -20.82 8.09 -2.19
C ALA A 378 -22.10 8.41 -1.38
N ILE A 379 -23.28 8.30 -2.00
CA ILE A 379 -24.57 8.49 -1.32
C ILE A 379 -24.84 7.38 -0.29
N ASP A 380 -24.56 6.13 -0.63
CA ASP A 380 -24.71 5.00 0.30
C ASP A 380 -23.80 5.16 1.51
N THR A 381 -22.58 5.65 1.31
CA THR A 381 -21.65 5.96 2.41
C THR A 381 -22.18 7.09 3.30
N LEU A 382 -22.73 8.16 2.71
CA LEU A 382 -23.38 9.24 3.46
C LEU A 382 -24.54 8.73 4.31
N ASN A 383 -25.31 7.77 3.80
CA ASN A 383 -26.46 7.18 4.50
C ASN A 383 -26.05 6.20 5.61
N ALA A 384 -25.00 5.41 5.37
CA ALA A 384 -24.50 4.42 6.32
C ALA A 384 -23.79 5.08 7.50
N GLN A 385 -22.94 6.07 7.22
CA GLN A 385 -22.07 6.74 8.20
C GLN A 385 -22.27 8.27 8.23
N PRO A 386 -23.49 8.78 8.46
CA PRO A 386 -23.76 10.21 8.44
C PRO A 386 -22.94 11.02 9.46
N GLN A 387 -22.55 10.40 10.57
CA GLN A 387 -21.68 10.98 11.59
C GLN A 387 -20.26 11.33 11.10
N SER A 388 -19.83 10.76 9.97
CA SER A 388 -18.55 11.08 9.34
C SER A 388 -18.62 12.33 8.46
N PHE A 389 -19.82 12.88 8.22
CA PHE A 389 -20.04 14.00 7.30
C PHE A 389 -20.64 15.21 8.01
N ASP A 390 -20.12 16.38 7.66
CA ASP A 390 -20.58 17.67 8.16
C ASP A 390 -21.73 18.19 7.29
N VAL A 391 -22.94 17.63 7.46
CA VAL A 391 -24.15 18.10 6.76
C VAL A 391 -25.10 18.77 7.75
N HIS A 392 -25.48 20.01 7.43
CA HIS A 392 -26.31 20.89 8.26
C HIS A 392 -27.63 21.19 7.57
N PHE A 393 -28.74 20.98 8.26
CA PHE A 393 -30.08 21.28 7.74
C PHE A 393 -30.58 22.62 8.29
N ILE A 394 -31.15 23.46 7.44
CA ILE A 394 -31.80 24.71 7.89
C ILE A 394 -33.12 24.32 8.55
N LYS A 395 -33.25 24.57 9.86
CA LYS A 395 -34.48 24.31 10.60
C LYS A 395 -35.28 25.60 10.76
N THR A 396 -36.52 25.59 10.27
CA THR A 396 -37.48 26.65 10.56
C THR A 396 -38.22 26.33 11.85
N VAL A 397 -38.06 27.17 12.86
CA VAL A 397 -38.75 27.06 14.14
C VAL A 397 -39.81 28.16 14.20
N LYS A 398 -41.04 27.80 14.56
CA LYS A 398 -42.10 28.75 14.84
C LYS A 398 -42.04 29.17 16.32
N ILE A 399 -41.94 30.46 16.58
CA ILE A 399 -42.00 31.05 17.93
C ILE A 399 -43.16 32.04 17.94
N GLY A 400 -44.29 31.63 18.54
CA GLY A 400 -45.56 32.35 18.43
C GLY A 400 -46.04 32.40 16.97
N GLU A 401 -46.42 33.58 16.49
CA GLU A 401 -46.82 33.80 15.09
C GLU A 401 -45.63 33.94 14.12
N ARG A 402 -44.40 34.08 14.63
CA ARG A 402 -43.21 34.31 13.81
C ARG A 402 -42.55 32.98 13.42
N SER A 403 -42.24 32.83 12.14
CA SER A 403 -41.42 31.72 11.64
C SER A 403 -39.96 32.19 11.52
N LEU A 404 -39.07 31.61 12.30
CA LEU A 404 -37.63 31.90 12.27
C LEU A 404 -36.90 30.74 11.61
N SER A 405 -36.29 30.98 10.46
CA SER A 405 -35.41 30.01 9.81
C SER A 405 -34.00 30.16 10.36
N PHE A 406 -33.58 29.20 11.17
CA PHE A 406 -32.23 29.17 11.71
C PHE A 406 -31.29 28.57 10.66
N ARG A 407 -30.48 29.43 10.06
CA ARG A 407 -29.26 28.98 9.37
C ARG A 407 -28.19 28.85 10.45
N PRO A 408 -27.54 27.69 10.63
CA PRO A 408 -26.39 27.57 11.55
C PRO A 408 -25.17 28.44 11.17
N TRP A 409 -25.30 29.37 10.21
CA TRP A 409 -24.17 30.01 9.54
C TRP A 409 -23.57 31.16 10.34
N ASN A 410 -22.24 31.12 10.46
CA ASN A 410 -21.28 32.12 10.96
C ASN A 410 -20.89 32.14 12.45
N TRP A 411 -21.66 31.58 13.39
CA TRP A 411 -21.26 31.67 14.81
C TRP A 411 -20.26 30.61 15.27
N LEU A 412 -20.07 29.55 14.48
CA LEU A 412 -19.24 28.40 14.82
C LEU A 412 -18.07 28.22 13.86
N ARG A 413 -17.38 29.32 13.50
CA ARG A 413 -16.06 29.21 12.87
C ARG A 413 -15.11 28.53 13.86
N GLY A 414 -14.89 27.22 13.65
CA GLY A 414 -13.67 26.52 14.05
C GLY A 414 -13.73 25.59 15.26
N LYS A 415 -14.86 25.40 15.96
CA LYS A 415 -14.87 24.61 17.21
C LYS A 415 -16.06 23.67 17.44
N PHE A 416 -17.07 23.65 16.58
CA PHE A 416 -18.25 22.84 16.78
C PHE A 416 -18.53 22.01 15.55
N HIS A 417 -18.64 20.70 15.77
CA HIS A 417 -19.06 19.73 14.78
C HIS A 417 -20.62 19.70 14.76
N ALA A 418 -21.24 19.39 13.60
CA ALA A 418 -22.72 19.34 13.41
C ALA A 418 -23.42 18.34 14.35
N ASP A 419 -22.64 17.38 14.80
CA ASP A 419 -22.94 16.31 15.73
C ASP A 419 -23.39 16.88 17.11
N ALA A 420 -22.96 18.09 17.47
CA ALA A 420 -23.43 18.82 18.65
C ALA A 420 -24.89 19.34 18.56
N TRP A 421 -25.53 19.29 17.39
CA TRP A 421 -26.89 19.81 17.18
C TRP A 421 -27.98 18.74 17.24
N TYR A 422 -27.63 17.47 17.06
CA TYR A 422 -28.56 16.35 17.10
C TYR A 422 -28.35 15.54 18.37
N PRO A 423 -29.37 15.41 19.25
CA PRO A 423 -29.23 14.65 20.48
C PRO A 423 -29.06 13.14 20.24
N ARG A 424 -29.43 12.64 19.04
CA ARG A 424 -29.33 11.22 18.65
C ARG A 424 -29.02 11.08 17.16
N LEU A 425 -28.22 10.07 16.79
CA LEU A 425 -27.93 9.72 15.39
C LEU A 425 -29.21 9.36 14.61
N ALA A 426 -30.20 8.76 15.27
CA ALA A 426 -31.50 8.45 14.68
C ALA A 426 -32.25 9.72 14.21
N ASP A 427 -32.16 10.82 14.97
CA ASP A 427 -32.80 12.09 14.62
C ASP A 427 -32.09 12.73 13.41
N TYR A 428 -30.76 12.61 13.35
CA TYR A 428 -29.98 13.04 12.19
C TYR A 428 -30.31 12.23 10.93
N ARG A 429 -30.34 10.90 11.04
CA ARG A 429 -30.70 10.00 9.92
C ARG A 429 -32.11 10.28 9.40
N LYS A 430 -33.05 10.59 10.31
CA LYS A 430 -34.41 10.99 9.94
C LYS A 430 -34.44 12.31 9.17
N ASP A 431 -33.67 13.31 9.58
CA ASP A 431 -33.60 14.59 8.87
C ASP A 431 -32.84 14.47 7.55
N LEU A 432 -31.81 13.64 7.47
CA LEU A 432 -31.14 13.27 6.22
C LEU A 432 -32.13 12.59 5.26
N ALA A 433 -32.89 11.60 5.71
CA ALA A 433 -33.92 10.94 4.89
C ALA A 433 -35.00 11.93 4.44
N ASN A 434 -35.49 12.79 5.34
CA ASN A 434 -36.42 13.87 5.01
C ASN A 434 -35.85 14.82 3.96
N TRP A 435 -34.57 15.17 4.04
CA TRP A 435 -33.91 16.02 3.05
C TRP A 435 -33.85 15.35 1.68
N GLN A 436 -33.52 14.05 1.65
CA GLN A 436 -33.48 13.28 0.41
C GLN A 436 -34.85 13.15 -0.27
N GLU A 437 -35.92 13.06 0.53
CA GLU A 437 -37.29 12.90 0.06
C GLU A 437 -37.96 14.24 -0.30
N LYS A 438 -37.77 15.29 0.52
CA LYS A 438 -38.51 16.56 0.44
C LYS A 438 -37.76 17.68 -0.27
N ASP A 439 -36.45 17.56 -0.45
CA ASP A 439 -35.63 18.51 -1.21
C ASP A 439 -34.89 17.89 -2.42
N PRO A 440 -35.50 16.94 -3.17
CA PRO A 440 -34.82 16.25 -4.28
C PRO A 440 -34.58 17.17 -5.47
N GLU A 441 -35.24 18.33 -5.56
CA GLU A 441 -35.12 19.28 -6.66
C GLU A 441 -34.18 20.46 -6.38
N LYS A 442 -33.66 20.60 -5.15
CA LYS A 442 -32.75 21.71 -4.78
C LYS A 442 -31.40 21.20 -4.30
N SER A 443 -31.10 21.18 -3.00
CA SER A 443 -29.74 20.90 -2.52
C SER A 443 -29.34 19.44 -2.76
N PHE A 444 -30.25 18.48 -2.62
CA PHE A 444 -29.92 17.07 -2.84
C PHE A 444 -29.74 16.74 -4.33
N ALA A 445 -30.56 17.32 -5.22
CA ALA A 445 -30.35 17.24 -6.67
C ALA A 445 -28.98 17.78 -7.07
N LEU A 446 -28.59 18.93 -6.51
CA LEU A 446 -27.29 19.54 -6.77
C LEU A 446 -26.14 18.67 -6.29
N LEU A 447 -26.26 18.05 -5.11
CA LEU A 447 -25.28 17.08 -4.62
C LEU A 447 -25.19 15.87 -5.57
N LYS A 448 -26.31 15.23 -5.92
CA LYS A 448 -26.33 14.09 -6.85
C LYS A 448 -25.69 14.44 -8.19
N ARG A 449 -26.01 15.62 -8.74
CA ARG A 449 -25.46 16.09 -10.01
C ARG A 449 -23.96 16.36 -9.91
N LEU A 450 -23.49 16.92 -8.80
CA LEU A 450 -22.07 17.12 -8.51
C LEU A 450 -21.35 15.77 -8.43
N LEU A 451 -21.87 14.81 -7.65
CA LEU A 451 -21.27 13.49 -7.52
C LEU A 451 -21.30 12.71 -8.84
N SER A 452 -22.34 12.86 -9.65
CA SER A 452 -22.40 12.26 -11.00
C SER A 452 -21.34 12.85 -11.92
N LYS A 453 -21.08 14.17 -11.84
CA LYS A 453 -19.98 14.82 -12.57
C LYS A 453 -18.61 14.37 -12.08
N SER A 454 -18.45 14.15 -10.78
CA SER A 454 -17.26 13.53 -10.20
C SER A 454 -17.08 12.08 -10.67
N GLU A 455 -18.14 11.28 -10.77
CA GLU A 455 -18.08 9.93 -11.34
C GLU A 455 -17.68 9.95 -12.82
N GLU A 456 -18.28 10.82 -13.64
CA GLU A 456 -17.91 10.99 -15.05
C GLU A 456 -16.42 11.37 -15.18
N LEU A 457 -15.95 12.29 -14.33
CA LEU A 457 -14.54 12.66 -14.26
C LEU A 457 -13.69 11.44 -13.89
N GLY A 458 -14.06 10.71 -12.84
CA GLY A 458 -13.44 9.46 -12.41
C GLY A 458 -13.30 8.45 -13.54
N LYS A 459 -14.39 8.13 -14.26
CA LYS A 459 -14.39 7.21 -15.41
C LYS A 459 -13.39 7.58 -16.50
N THR A 460 -13.08 8.88 -16.65
CA THR A 460 -12.09 9.36 -17.62
C THR A 460 -10.67 9.48 -17.07
N LEU A 461 -10.52 9.86 -15.80
CA LEU A 461 -9.21 10.06 -15.16
C LEU A 461 -8.59 8.76 -14.70
N LEU A 462 -9.37 7.85 -14.09
CA LEU A 462 -8.88 6.59 -13.56
C LEU A 462 -8.03 5.84 -14.60
N PRO A 463 -8.51 5.64 -15.85
CA PRO A 463 -7.72 4.94 -16.85
C PRO A 463 -6.47 5.70 -17.28
N LEU A 464 -6.50 7.04 -17.29
CA LEU A 464 -5.34 7.87 -17.63
C LEU A 464 -4.28 7.83 -16.53
N GLU A 465 -4.68 7.90 -15.26
CA GLU A 465 -3.78 7.80 -14.13
C GLU A 465 -3.16 6.41 -14.01
N GLN A 466 -3.95 5.37 -14.27
CA GLN A 466 -3.46 3.99 -14.35
C GLN A 466 -2.41 3.85 -15.47
N LYS A 467 -2.71 4.35 -16.68
CA LYS A 467 -1.76 4.34 -17.81
C LYS A 467 -0.49 5.14 -17.52
N ALA A 468 -0.62 6.31 -16.91
CA ALA A 468 0.54 7.14 -16.56
C ALA A 468 1.42 6.49 -15.50
N LYS A 469 0.82 5.81 -14.52
CA LYS A 469 1.56 5.08 -13.49
C LYS A 469 2.27 3.85 -14.07
N GLN A 470 1.57 3.05 -14.88
CA GLN A 470 2.18 1.91 -15.58
C GLN A 470 3.34 2.34 -16.48
N ALA A 471 3.17 3.41 -17.28
CA ALA A 471 4.27 3.93 -18.11
C ALA A 471 5.46 4.41 -17.25
N GLY A 472 5.20 5.00 -16.08
CA GLY A 472 6.25 5.40 -15.13
C GLY A 472 7.01 4.21 -14.51
N GLU A 473 6.31 3.14 -14.15
CA GLU A 473 6.91 1.89 -13.63
C GLU A 473 7.80 1.24 -14.70
N ILE A 474 7.29 1.16 -15.94
CA ILE A 474 8.05 0.66 -17.09
C ILE A 474 9.28 1.53 -17.36
N ALA A 475 9.14 2.86 -17.33
CA ALA A 475 10.26 3.78 -17.53
C ALA A 475 11.35 3.60 -16.46
N ALA A 476 10.97 3.39 -15.20
CA ALA A 476 11.90 3.14 -14.10
C ALA A 476 12.68 1.85 -14.31
N PHE A 477 12.01 0.77 -14.71
CA PHE A 477 12.65 -0.51 -15.05
C PHE A 477 13.72 -0.33 -16.15
N PHE A 478 13.39 0.34 -17.26
CA PHE A 478 14.36 0.55 -18.34
C PHE A 478 15.50 1.48 -17.94
N THR A 479 15.23 2.49 -17.11
CA THR A 479 16.27 3.38 -16.58
C THR A 479 17.28 2.61 -15.73
N GLU A 480 16.80 1.68 -14.89
CA GLU A 480 17.67 0.79 -14.12
C GLU A 480 18.47 -0.14 -15.05
N ALA A 481 17.82 -0.73 -16.06
CA ALA A 481 18.48 -1.59 -17.03
C ALA A 481 19.60 -0.86 -17.81
N VAL A 482 19.39 0.40 -18.19
CA VAL A 482 20.43 1.27 -18.79
C VAL A 482 21.61 1.45 -17.84
N ALA A 483 21.36 1.75 -16.57
CA ALA A 483 22.42 1.94 -15.59
C ALA A 483 23.26 0.66 -15.37
N GLN A 484 22.61 -0.51 -15.35
CA GLN A 484 23.31 -1.80 -15.26
C GLN A 484 24.11 -2.12 -16.54
N THR A 485 23.57 -1.77 -17.71
CA THR A 485 24.24 -1.93 -19.00
C THR A 485 25.51 -1.09 -19.06
N ARG A 486 25.44 0.20 -18.68
CA ARG A 486 26.61 1.09 -18.58
C ARG A 486 27.70 0.55 -17.67
N LYS A 487 27.33 0.05 -16.49
CA LYS A 487 28.29 -0.58 -15.56
C LYS A 487 29.02 -1.75 -16.21
N THR A 488 28.31 -2.56 -17.00
CA THR A 488 28.90 -3.69 -17.70
C THR A 488 29.80 -3.24 -18.84
N GLN A 489 29.37 -2.24 -19.61
CA GLN A 489 30.17 -1.66 -20.68
C GLN A 489 31.51 -1.10 -20.18
N ILE A 490 31.52 -0.42 -19.02
CA ILE A 490 32.75 0.07 -18.36
C ILE A 490 33.68 -1.11 -18.02
N LYS A 491 33.15 -2.21 -17.47
CA LYS A 491 33.94 -3.42 -17.17
C LYS A 491 34.57 -4.02 -18.43
N LEU A 492 33.79 -4.14 -19.51
CA LEU A 492 34.27 -4.68 -20.80
C LEU A 492 35.38 -3.82 -21.41
N HIS A 493 35.25 -2.48 -21.37
CA HIS A 493 36.30 -1.58 -21.81
C HIS A 493 37.56 -1.70 -20.95
N GLY A 494 37.42 -1.84 -19.63
CA GLY A 494 38.55 -2.08 -18.72
C GLY A 494 39.36 -3.34 -19.09
N ILE A 495 38.67 -4.45 -19.41
CA ILE A 495 39.32 -5.71 -19.85
C ILE A 495 40.13 -5.48 -21.14
N LEU A 496 39.57 -4.74 -22.10
CA LEU A 496 40.20 -4.49 -23.39
C LEU A 496 41.44 -3.58 -23.25
N MET A 497 41.39 -2.58 -22.36
CA MET A 497 42.52 -1.69 -22.06
C MET A 497 43.65 -2.44 -21.34
N HIS A 498 43.35 -3.31 -20.36
CA HIS A 498 44.37 -4.12 -19.69
C HIS A 498 45.07 -5.13 -20.63
N ALA A 499 44.31 -5.75 -21.54
CA ALA A 499 44.88 -6.64 -22.56
C ALA A 499 45.81 -5.90 -23.55
N SER A 500 45.55 -4.61 -23.79
CA SER A 500 46.37 -3.75 -24.65
C SER A 500 47.70 -3.38 -23.99
N VAL A 501 47.70 -3.11 -22.67
CA VAL A 501 48.90 -2.76 -21.89
C VAL A 501 49.83 -3.97 -21.72
N GLN A 502 49.31 -5.19 -21.55
CA GLN A 502 50.13 -6.41 -21.43
C GLN A 502 50.86 -6.78 -22.74
N ARG A 503 50.32 -6.44 -23.92
CA ARG A 503 51.01 -6.63 -25.21
C ARG A 503 52.17 -5.67 -25.42
N VAL A 504 52.12 -4.47 -24.83
CA VAL A 504 53.23 -3.50 -24.91
C VAL A 504 54.37 -3.88 -23.95
N GLY A 505 54.07 -4.50 -22.80
CA GLY A 505 55.07 -4.92 -21.82
C GLY A 505 55.86 -6.20 -22.13
N THR A 506 55.49 -6.95 -23.17
CA THR A 506 56.13 -8.23 -23.56
C THR A 506 56.92 -8.16 -24.87
N GLY A 507 56.98 -6.97 -25.50
CA GLY A 507 57.58 -6.75 -26.81
C GLY A 507 58.97 -6.09 -26.81
N ASN A 508 59.82 -6.31 -25.80
CA ASN A 508 61.24 -5.93 -25.86
C ASN A 508 62.11 -6.92 -25.06
N GLY A 509 62.52 -7.99 -25.73
CA GLY A 509 63.58 -8.88 -25.30
C GLY A 509 64.85 -8.65 -26.11
N HIS A 510 65.93 -8.31 -25.41
CA HIS A 510 67.33 -8.59 -25.72
C HIS A 510 67.97 -8.11 -27.03
N THR A 511 68.76 -7.03 -26.92
CA THR A 511 70.12 -6.99 -27.51
C THR A 511 71.13 -6.60 -26.44
N THR A 512 72.15 -7.43 -26.31
CA THR A 512 73.32 -7.33 -25.43
C THR A 512 74.23 -6.15 -25.77
N GLY A 513 74.77 -5.46 -24.76
CA GLY A 513 75.98 -4.64 -24.90
C GLY A 513 76.14 -3.51 -23.88
N ARG A 514 77.04 -3.71 -22.89
CA ARG A 514 77.91 -2.76 -22.13
C ARG A 514 77.45 -1.28 -22.06
N CYS A 515 77.42 -0.56 -20.92
CA CYS A 515 78.37 -0.45 -19.80
C CYS A 515 77.78 0.58 -18.75
N PRO A 516 78.43 0.97 -17.63
CA PRO A 516 78.06 0.56 -16.28
C PRO A 516 77.70 1.71 -15.30
N ALA A 517 77.46 1.30 -14.04
CA ALA A 517 77.60 2.07 -12.79
C ALA A 517 76.48 3.05 -12.36
N SER A 518 75.74 2.62 -11.33
CA SER A 518 75.12 3.47 -10.30
C SER A 518 76.22 4.01 -9.34
N PRO A 519 75.95 4.83 -8.30
CA PRO A 519 74.70 5.48 -7.86
C PRO A 519 74.90 6.96 -7.47
N HIS A 520 73.82 7.66 -7.06
CA HIS A 520 73.73 8.49 -5.84
C HIS A 520 72.51 9.43 -5.92
N ALA A 521 71.49 9.13 -5.11
CA ALA A 521 70.67 10.15 -4.43
C ALA A 521 71.52 10.78 -3.30
N PRO A 522 71.16 11.92 -2.63
CA PRO A 522 69.79 12.37 -2.39
C PRO A 522 69.54 13.91 -2.20
N LEU A 523 68.25 14.25 -2.02
CA LEU A 523 67.64 15.29 -1.15
C LEU A 523 68.23 16.72 -1.07
N SER A 524 67.40 17.71 -1.44
CA SER A 524 67.07 18.90 -0.61
C SER A 524 65.97 19.72 -1.33
N GLN A 525 64.79 19.86 -0.73
CA GLN A 525 64.34 21.02 0.06
C GLN A 525 64.43 22.40 -0.65
N GLY A 526 63.26 22.98 -0.91
CA GLY A 526 62.99 24.34 -0.41
C GLY A 526 62.80 25.48 -1.42
N ARG A 527 61.54 25.96 -1.46
CA ARG A 527 61.10 27.39 -1.44
C ARG A 527 61.38 28.26 -2.69
N LEU A 528 60.30 28.69 -3.35
CA LEU A 528 59.53 29.95 -3.19
C LEU A 528 60.05 31.07 -4.11
N ASN A 529 59.25 31.37 -5.14
CA ASN A 529 58.81 32.69 -5.66
C ASN A 529 59.85 33.77 -6.01
N PRO A 530 59.55 34.71 -6.94
CA PRO A 530 58.30 35.49 -7.04
C PRO A 530 57.16 34.84 -7.81
#